data_AF-A0A8X6IYI9-F1
#
_entry.id   AF-A0A8X6IYI9-F1
#
_cell.length_a   1.000
_cell.length_b   1.000
_cell.length_c   1.000
_cell.angle_alpha   90.00
_cell.angle_beta   90.00
_cell.angle_gamma   90.00
#
_symmetry.space_group_name_H-M   'P 1'
#
loop_
_entity.id
_entity.type
_entity.pdbx_description
1 polymer ?
#
loop_
_entity_poly.entity_id
_entity_poly.type
_entity_poly.pdbx_seq_one_letter_code
_entity_poly.pdbx_strand_id
1 'polypeptide(L)'
;MYTTLKGPKYLNSNENILVNDDNEDAEQKLFENELRNPMTQSLHENFISNSEEESLLKEIDPIFKRRRYQFDHWDGAIQGYKETEKENWNEENSKILQRLCNFSFSAECPPTKLVHVLDLSKTGFIKPHVDSVKFCGSIISGISLLSASVMRLAMEENKNMYVDVLLRRRSLYIMSGLVRYKFTHEILKDSESFFNGMPIPRDRRISVICRNEPEEKYRTNI
;
A
#
# COMPACT_ATOMS: atom_id res chain seq x y z
N MET A 1 26.49 20.78 20.49
CA MET A 1 26.89 19.57 19.73
C MET A 1 25.76 19.28 18.77
N TYR A 2 25.97 19.51 17.47
CA TYR A 2 24.98 19.21 16.44
C TYR A 2 25.06 17.71 16.16
N THR A 3 24.00 16.97 16.49
CA THR A 3 23.84 15.58 16.12
C THR A 3 23.62 15.53 14.60
N THR A 4 24.64 15.09 13.88
CA THR A 4 24.56 14.79 12.45
C THR A 4 23.59 13.62 12.28
N LEU A 5 22.37 13.91 11.81
CA LEU A 5 21.47 12.86 11.31
C LEU A 5 22.20 12.20 10.13
N LYS A 6 22.60 10.94 10.30
CA LYS A 6 23.17 10.13 9.22
C LYS A 6 22.08 9.95 8.17
N GLY A 7 22.31 10.47 6.97
CA GLY A 7 21.43 10.24 5.83
C GLY A 7 21.40 8.74 5.45
N PRO A 8 20.39 8.33 4.67
CA PRO A 8 20.25 6.94 4.24
C PRO A 8 21.50 6.49 3.48
N LYS A 9 22.04 5.32 3.85
CA LYS A 9 23.37 4.86 3.42
C LYS A 9 23.41 4.23 2.03
N TYR A 10 22.28 3.91 1.39
CA TYR A 10 22.27 3.15 0.13
C TYR A 10 21.13 3.57 -0.82
N LEU A 11 21.49 3.95 -2.05
CA LEU A 11 20.55 4.04 -3.18
C LEU A 11 20.42 2.67 -3.84
N ASN A 12 19.20 2.16 -3.96
CA ASN A 12 18.88 0.92 -4.69
C ASN A 12 18.64 1.23 -6.19
N SER A 13 18.79 0.22 -7.06
CA SER A 13 18.52 0.28 -8.50
C SER A 13 17.04 0.51 -8.86
N ASN A 14 16.14 0.52 -7.87
CA ASN A 14 14.77 1.01 -7.97
C ASN A 14 14.67 2.35 -7.22
N GLU A 15 14.54 3.47 -7.94
CA GLU A 15 14.53 4.85 -7.40
C GLU A 15 13.41 5.16 -6.37
N ASN A 16 12.53 4.19 -6.07
CA ASN A 16 11.32 4.35 -5.28
C ASN A 16 11.35 3.59 -3.93
N ILE A 17 12.45 2.92 -3.56
CA ILE A 17 12.59 2.24 -2.27
C ILE A 17 13.79 2.83 -1.51
N LEU A 18 13.54 3.33 -0.31
CA LEU A 18 14.56 3.85 0.60
C LEU A 18 14.66 2.95 1.85
N VAL A 19 15.84 2.36 2.07
CA VAL A 19 16.14 1.57 3.28
C VAL A 19 16.73 2.48 4.35
N ASN A 20 16.14 2.47 5.55
CA ASN A 20 16.62 3.26 6.69
C ASN A 20 17.05 2.32 7.82
N ASP A 21 18.35 2.32 8.17
CA ASP A 21 18.91 1.51 9.28
C ASP A 21 20.29 2.01 9.78
N ASP A 22 20.60 1.68 11.04
CA ASP A 22 21.84 1.94 11.78
C ASP A 22 22.65 0.65 12.20
N ASN A 23 22.19 -0.58 11.94
CA ASN A 23 22.84 -1.84 12.41
C ASN A 23 23.31 -2.83 11.31
N GLU A 24 24.12 -3.85 11.67
CA GLU A 24 24.83 -4.81 10.77
C GLU A 24 24.65 -6.34 11.12
N ASP A 25 23.44 -6.83 11.45
CA ASP A 25 23.22 -8.22 11.93
C ASP A 25 22.48 -9.17 10.95
N ALA A 26 22.39 -10.47 11.28
CA ALA A 26 21.78 -11.49 10.42
C ALA A 26 20.29 -11.26 10.10
N GLU A 27 19.53 -10.67 11.03
CA GLU A 27 18.15 -10.25 10.80
C GLU A 27 18.04 -9.17 9.72
N GLN A 28 19.04 -8.29 9.61
CA GLN A 28 19.11 -7.29 8.55
C GLN A 28 19.28 -7.94 7.18
N LYS A 29 20.12 -8.97 7.06
CA LYS A 29 20.28 -9.67 5.78
C LYS A 29 18.97 -10.30 5.32
N LEU A 30 18.19 -10.88 6.23
CA LEU A 30 16.86 -11.40 5.91
C LEU A 30 15.90 -10.27 5.50
N PHE A 31 15.83 -9.20 6.29
CA PHE A 31 15.01 -8.02 6.01
C PHE A 31 15.32 -7.42 4.62
N GLU A 32 16.59 -7.17 4.32
CA GLU A 32 17.01 -6.63 3.04
C GLU A 32 16.73 -7.59 1.89
N ASN A 33 16.97 -8.89 2.07
CA ASN A 33 16.68 -9.88 1.04
C ASN A 33 15.20 -9.93 0.69
N GLU A 34 14.33 -9.92 1.70
CA GLU A 34 12.87 -10.01 1.54
C GLU A 34 12.25 -8.73 0.98
N LEU A 35 12.87 -7.56 1.22
CA LEU A 35 12.43 -6.30 0.61
C LEU A 35 12.99 -6.07 -0.80
N ARG A 36 14.16 -6.65 -1.11
CA ARG A 36 14.71 -6.65 -2.47
C ARG A 36 14.08 -7.73 -3.34
N ASN A 37 13.38 -8.69 -2.74
CA ASN A 37 12.77 -9.79 -3.45
C ASN A 37 11.48 -9.31 -4.15
N PRO A 38 11.46 -9.24 -5.50
CA PRO A 38 10.27 -8.81 -6.24
C PRO A 38 9.07 -9.76 -6.04
N MET A 39 9.29 -10.95 -5.48
CA MET A 39 8.24 -11.92 -5.16
C MET A 39 7.44 -11.59 -3.91
N THR A 40 7.94 -10.70 -3.05
CA THR A 40 7.35 -10.32 -1.76
C THR A 40 6.99 -8.85 -1.69
N GLN A 41 7.65 -8.00 -2.47
CA GLN A 41 7.24 -6.61 -2.69
C GLN A 41 7.59 -6.18 -4.10
N SER A 42 6.66 -5.51 -4.79
CA SER A 42 6.96 -4.85 -6.06
C SER A 42 6.20 -3.53 -6.23
N LEU A 43 6.77 -2.65 -7.05
CA LEU A 43 6.18 -1.36 -7.40
C LEU A 43 6.34 -1.14 -8.91
N HIS A 44 5.23 -0.83 -9.57
CA HIS A 44 5.18 -0.59 -11.01
C HIS A 44 4.66 0.82 -11.26
N GLU A 45 5.56 1.69 -11.72
CA GLU A 45 5.24 3.07 -12.09
C GLU A 45 4.38 3.13 -13.34
N ASN A 46 3.46 4.11 -13.39
CA ASN A 46 2.56 4.33 -14.53
C ASN A 46 1.84 3.04 -15.00
N PHE A 47 1.45 2.18 -14.05
CA PHE A 47 0.72 0.94 -14.35
C PHE A 47 -0.62 1.20 -15.03
N ILE A 48 -1.23 2.35 -14.72
CA ILE A 48 -2.38 2.88 -15.45
C ILE A 48 -2.02 4.18 -16.18
N SER A 49 -2.70 4.43 -17.29
CA SER A 49 -2.61 5.67 -18.04
C SER A 49 -3.43 6.80 -17.38
N ASN A 50 -3.28 8.04 -17.87
CA ASN A 50 -4.12 9.15 -17.42
C ASN A 50 -5.60 8.93 -17.74
N SER A 51 -5.93 8.37 -18.91
CA SER A 51 -7.32 8.11 -19.29
C SER A 51 -7.95 7.03 -18.41
N GLU A 52 -7.19 6.00 -18.06
CA GLU A 52 -7.61 4.93 -17.16
C GLU A 52 -7.86 5.46 -15.74
N GLU A 53 -6.98 6.33 -15.24
CA GLU A 53 -7.20 7.01 -13.96
C GLU A 53 -8.47 7.88 -13.99
N GLU A 54 -8.68 8.65 -15.06
CA GLU A 54 -9.90 9.45 -15.22
C GLU A 54 -11.16 8.58 -15.25
N SER A 55 -11.12 7.41 -15.90
CA SER A 55 -12.26 6.49 -15.95
C SER A 55 -12.57 5.89 -14.57
N LEU A 56 -11.55 5.50 -13.80
CA LEU A 56 -11.71 5.05 -12.42
C LEU A 56 -12.33 6.16 -11.56
N LEU A 57 -11.82 7.39 -11.66
CA LEU A 57 -12.32 8.53 -10.88
C LEU A 57 -13.77 8.90 -11.22
N LYS A 58 -14.15 8.86 -12.50
CA LYS A 58 -15.54 9.11 -12.95
C LYS A 58 -16.53 8.15 -12.31
N GLU A 59 -16.13 6.90 -12.10
CA GLU A 59 -16.96 5.88 -11.45
C GLU A 59 -16.92 5.97 -9.91
N ILE A 60 -15.76 6.27 -9.33
CA ILE A 60 -15.54 6.27 -7.87
C ILE A 60 -16.05 7.55 -7.20
N ASP A 61 -15.74 8.74 -7.72
CA ASP A 61 -16.04 10.01 -7.06
C ASP A 61 -17.53 10.20 -6.69
N PRO A 62 -18.51 9.84 -7.55
CA PRO A 62 -19.93 9.93 -7.20
C PRO A 62 -20.30 9.18 -5.91
N ILE A 63 -19.62 8.07 -5.61
CA ILE A 63 -19.85 7.26 -4.40
C ILE A 63 -19.44 8.04 -3.15
N PHE A 64 -18.30 8.73 -3.21
CA PHE A 64 -17.73 9.46 -2.07
C PHE A 64 -18.27 10.87 -1.87
N LYS A 65 -18.90 11.49 -2.89
CA LYS A 65 -19.53 12.82 -2.78
C LYS A 65 -20.54 12.92 -1.64
N ARG A 66 -21.24 11.82 -1.33
CA ARG A 66 -22.28 11.78 -0.29
C ARG A 66 -21.77 11.31 1.08
N ARG A 67 -20.51 10.88 1.18
CA ARG A 67 -19.91 10.36 2.41
C ARG A 67 -19.07 11.45 3.09
N ARG A 68 -19.08 11.47 4.41
CA ARG A 68 -18.17 12.30 5.22
C ARG A 68 -16.89 11.53 5.51
N TYR A 69 -15.78 12.24 5.66
CA TYR A 69 -14.55 11.63 6.15
C TYR A 69 -14.74 11.16 7.59
N GLN A 70 -14.26 9.96 7.87
CA GLN A 70 -14.31 9.30 9.17
C GLN A 70 -12.95 9.43 9.86
N PHE A 71 -13.00 9.59 11.18
CA PHE A 71 -11.82 9.70 12.05
C PHE A 71 -11.83 8.65 13.16
N ASP A 72 -12.94 7.94 13.34
CA ASP A 72 -13.06 6.82 14.26
C ASP A 72 -13.14 5.53 13.43
N HIS A 73 -12.01 4.83 13.26
CA HIS A 73 -11.99 3.47 12.71
C HIS A 73 -12.09 2.47 13.87
N TRP A 74 -12.79 1.35 13.69
CA TRP A 74 -13.05 0.39 14.77
C TRP A 74 -11.76 -0.22 15.38
N ASP A 75 -10.69 -0.35 14.60
CA ASP A 75 -9.34 -0.71 15.09
C ASP A 75 -8.39 0.50 15.25
N GLY A 76 -8.83 1.70 14.86
CA GLY A 76 -8.07 2.94 14.94
C GLY A 76 -6.93 3.12 13.94
N ALA A 77 -6.77 2.23 12.94
CA ALA A 77 -5.66 2.24 11.97
C ALA A 77 -5.77 3.38 10.95
N ILE A 78 -6.98 3.71 10.47
CA ILE A 78 -7.17 4.71 9.42
C ILE A 78 -7.77 5.99 9.99
N GLN A 79 -7.27 7.16 9.53
CA GLN A 79 -7.73 8.48 9.94
C GLN A 79 -8.02 9.35 8.72
N GLY A 80 -9.11 10.13 8.78
CA GLY A 80 -9.48 11.09 7.74
C GLY A 80 -9.78 10.44 6.39
N TYR A 81 -10.61 9.39 6.41
CA TYR A 81 -10.85 8.50 5.26
C TYR A 81 -12.33 8.32 4.90
N LYS A 82 -12.59 7.87 3.67
CA LYS A 82 -13.86 7.27 3.24
C LYS A 82 -13.51 5.96 2.56
N GLU A 83 -14.32 4.94 2.74
CA GLU A 83 -14.10 3.66 2.07
C GLU A 83 -15.40 3.08 1.53
N THR A 84 -15.26 2.18 0.57
CA THR A 84 -16.33 1.31 0.08
C THR A 84 -15.73 0.03 -0.45
N GLU A 85 -16.49 -1.04 -0.43
CA GLU A 85 -16.22 -2.24 -1.22
C GLU A 85 -17.10 -2.22 -2.46
N LYS A 86 -16.57 -2.70 -3.59
CA LYS A 86 -17.25 -2.68 -4.88
C LYS A 86 -16.91 -3.92 -5.69
N GLU A 87 -17.94 -4.64 -6.13
CA GLU A 87 -17.82 -5.80 -7.01
C GLU A 87 -18.05 -5.45 -8.48
N ASN A 88 -19.11 -4.69 -8.77
CA ASN A 88 -19.51 -4.39 -10.15
C ASN A 88 -18.82 -3.12 -10.64
N TRP A 89 -18.06 -3.19 -11.73
CA TRP A 89 -17.39 -2.06 -12.37
C TRP A 89 -17.87 -1.88 -13.81
N ASN A 90 -17.73 -0.68 -14.38
CA ASN A 90 -18.04 -0.47 -15.79
C ASN A 90 -17.08 -1.27 -16.69
N GLU A 91 -17.37 -1.36 -18.00
CA GLU A 91 -16.57 -2.20 -18.91
C GLU A 91 -15.10 -1.76 -19.00
N GLU A 92 -14.84 -0.45 -19.00
CA GLU A 92 -13.48 0.10 -19.09
C GLU A 92 -12.67 -0.21 -17.82
N ASN A 93 -13.25 0.05 -16.65
CA ASN A 93 -12.62 -0.19 -15.35
C ASN A 93 -12.48 -1.69 -15.04
N SER A 94 -13.40 -2.52 -15.54
CA SER A 94 -13.27 -3.98 -15.45
C SER A 94 -12.03 -4.50 -16.17
N LYS A 95 -11.65 -3.90 -17.32
CA LYS A 95 -10.42 -4.27 -18.05
C LYS A 95 -9.16 -3.88 -17.26
N ILE A 96 -9.18 -2.72 -16.58
CA ILE A 96 -8.08 -2.28 -15.72
C ILE A 96 -7.90 -3.25 -14.54
N LEU A 97 -9.00 -3.59 -13.87
CA LEU A 97 -8.98 -4.52 -12.74
C LEU A 97 -8.58 -5.92 -13.17
N GLN A 98 -9.06 -6.40 -14.32
CA GLN A 98 -8.63 -7.68 -14.87
C GLN A 98 -7.11 -7.68 -15.15
N ARG A 99 -6.57 -6.59 -15.71
CA ARG A 99 -5.13 -6.45 -15.92
C ARG A 99 -4.35 -6.47 -14.60
N LEU A 100 -4.81 -5.74 -13.58
CA LEU A 100 -4.23 -5.81 -12.24
C LEU A 100 -4.28 -7.23 -11.67
N CYS A 101 -5.42 -7.89 -11.78
CA CYS A 101 -5.65 -9.22 -11.24
C CYS A 101 -4.73 -10.25 -11.90
N ASN A 102 -4.66 -10.26 -13.23
CA ASN A 102 -3.77 -11.13 -13.99
C ASN A 102 -2.29 -10.87 -13.72
N PHE A 103 -1.95 -9.63 -13.35
CA PHE A 103 -0.57 -9.24 -13.05
C PHE A 103 -0.16 -9.62 -11.62
N SER A 104 -1.08 -9.53 -10.66
CA SER A 104 -0.75 -9.63 -9.22
C SER A 104 -1.10 -10.98 -8.58
N PHE A 105 -2.04 -11.73 -9.17
CA PHE A 105 -2.59 -12.95 -8.56
C PHE A 105 -2.40 -14.16 -9.47
N SER A 106 -2.21 -15.34 -8.87
CA SER A 106 -2.13 -16.61 -9.59
C SER A 106 -3.45 -17.37 -9.54
N ALA A 107 -3.59 -18.43 -10.35
CA ALA A 107 -4.77 -19.27 -10.35
C ALA A 107 -5.03 -19.97 -9.01
N GLU A 108 -3.96 -20.26 -8.26
CA GLU A 108 -3.99 -20.88 -6.93
C GLU A 108 -4.41 -19.88 -5.83
N CYS A 109 -4.26 -18.59 -6.08
CA CYS A 109 -4.56 -17.50 -5.14
C CYS A 109 -5.43 -16.43 -5.81
N PRO A 110 -6.67 -16.76 -6.22
CA PRO A 110 -7.52 -15.82 -6.96
C PRO A 110 -7.91 -14.61 -6.09
N PRO A 111 -8.12 -13.44 -6.72
CA PRO A 111 -8.53 -12.24 -6.01
C PRO A 111 -9.95 -12.38 -5.45
N THR A 112 -10.24 -11.67 -4.36
CA THR A 112 -11.58 -11.46 -3.82
C THR A 112 -12.43 -10.71 -4.84
N LYS A 113 -13.73 -11.02 -4.90
CA LYS A 113 -14.66 -10.32 -5.80
C LYS A 113 -14.82 -8.84 -5.43
N LEU A 114 -14.82 -8.56 -4.13
CA LEU A 114 -14.93 -7.20 -3.60
C LEU A 114 -13.57 -6.51 -3.70
N VAL A 115 -13.56 -5.39 -4.42
CA VAL A 115 -12.42 -4.47 -4.51
C VAL A 115 -12.63 -3.37 -3.48
N HIS A 116 -11.62 -3.17 -2.63
CA HIS A 116 -11.64 -2.13 -1.61
C HIS A 116 -11.19 -0.80 -2.22
N VAL A 117 -12.01 0.24 -2.10
CA VAL A 117 -11.65 1.59 -2.52
C VAL A 117 -11.57 2.49 -1.30
N LEU A 118 -10.39 3.07 -1.09
CA LEU A 118 -10.09 3.94 0.04
C LEU A 118 -9.73 5.35 -0.44
N ASP A 119 -10.47 6.36 0.02
CA ASP A 119 -10.22 7.78 -0.22
C ASP A 119 -9.69 8.41 1.08
N LEU A 120 -8.42 8.80 1.07
CA LEU A 120 -7.79 9.58 2.12
C LEU A 120 -7.89 11.07 1.79
N SER A 121 -8.32 11.86 2.76
CA SER A 121 -8.21 13.31 2.70
C SER A 121 -6.75 13.77 2.71
N LYS A 122 -6.51 15.06 2.42
CA LYS A 122 -5.19 15.69 2.52
C LYS A 122 -4.48 15.45 3.86
N THR A 123 -5.24 15.46 4.95
CA THR A 123 -4.72 15.20 6.31
C THR A 123 -4.91 13.75 6.75
N GLY A 124 -5.49 12.91 5.90
CA GLY A 124 -5.75 11.51 6.20
C GLY A 124 -4.49 10.66 6.12
N PHE A 125 -4.40 9.64 6.96
CA PHE A 125 -3.24 8.76 7.03
C PHE A 125 -3.66 7.37 7.51
N ILE A 126 -2.76 6.41 7.34
CA ILE A 126 -2.94 5.05 7.81
C ILE A 126 -1.80 4.80 8.79
N LYS A 127 -2.10 4.33 10.00
CA LYS A 127 -1.11 3.96 11.02
C LYS A 127 -0.47 2.59 10.70
N PRO A 128 0.67 2.25 11.32
CA PRO A 128 1.28 0.94 11.18
C PRO A 128 0.32 -0.18 11.57
N HIS A 129 0.03 -1.08 10.63
CA HIS A 129 -0.83 -2.24 10.86
C HIS A 129 -0.49 -3.39 9.91
N VAL A 130 -0.95 -4.59 10.25
CA VAL A 130 -0.93 -5.78 9.39
C VAL A 130 -2.37 -6.14 9.07
N ASP A 131 -2.69 -6.30 7.78
CA ASP A 131 -4.05 -6.70 7.37
C ASP A 131 -4.44 -8.03 8.01
N SER A 132 -5.67 -8.13 8.51
CA SER A 132 -6.16 -9.33 9.20
C SER A 132 -6.03 -10.58 8.32
N VAL A 133 -5.33 -11.59 8.83
CA VAL A 133 -5.21 -12.91 8.16
C VAL A 133 -6.54 -13.66 8.04
N LYS A 134 -7.57 -13.22 8.76
CA LYS A 134 -8.93 -13.77 8.68
C LYS A 134 -9.73 -13.24 7.48
N PHE A 135 -9.32 -12.11 6.91
CA PHE A 135 -10.06 -11.42 5.84
C PHE A 135 -9.21 -11.12 4.60
N CYS A 136 -7.88 -11.19 4.71
CA CYS A 136 -6.95 -10.98 3.61
C CYS A 136 -5.98 -12.16 3.52
N GLY A 137 -5.88 -12.75 2.34
CA GLY A 137 -4.90 -13.78 2.00
C GLY A 137 -3.50 -13.24 1.84
N SER A 138 -2.66 -14.00 1.14
CA SER A 138 -1.23 -13.80 0.99
C SER A 138 -0.80 -12.62 0.11
N ILE A 139 -1.71 -11.96 -0.62
CA ILE A 139 -1.42 -10.93 -1.61
C ILE A 139 -2.33 -9.72 -1.42
N ILE A 140 -1.71 -8.54 -1.35
CA ILE A 140 -2.37 -7.23 -1.42
C ILE A 140 -1.81 -6.49 -2.63
N SER A 141 -2.68 -6.00 -3.50
CA SER A 141 -2.30 -5.25 -4.69
C SER A 141 -3.12 -3.97 -4.77
N GLY A 142 -2.47 -2.81 -4.90
CA GLY A 142 -3.14 -1.52 -4.82
C GLY A 142 -2.66 -0.52 -5.87
N ILE A 143 -3.61 0.10 -6.58
CA ILE A 143 -3.34 1.24 -7.45
C ILE A 143 -3.44 2.54 -6.64
N SER A 144 -2.48 3.44 -6.81
CA SER A 144 -2.51 4.79 -6.23
C SER A 144 -3.02 5.82 -7.23
N LEU A 145 -4.02 6.62 -6.85
CA LEU A 145 -4.65 7.65 -7.70
C LEU A 145 -4.52 9.05 -7.06
N LEU A 146 -4.67 10.08 -7.89
CA LEU A 146 -4.66 11.52 -7.54
C LEU A 146 -3.33 12.09 -7.07
N SER A 147 -2.79 11.63 -5.94
CA SER A 147 -1.58 12.21 -5.32
C SER A 147 -0.60 11.14 -4.87
N ALA A 148 0.68 11.52 -4.82
CA ALA A 148 1.73 10.66 -4.32
C ALA A 148 1.68 10.54 -2.79
N SER A 149 2.19 9.44 -2.27
CA SER A 149 2.35 9.22 -0.83
C SER A 149 3.54 8.33 -0.54
N VAL A 150 4.02 8.36 0.70
CA VAL A 150 5.03 7.41 1.17
C VAL A 150 4.34 6.30 1.97
N MET A 151 4.53 5.06 1.53
CA MET A 151 4.18 3.88 2.30
C MET A 151 5.41 3.42 3.07
N ARG A 152 5.29 3.23 4.38
CA ARG A 152 6.38 2.65 5.19
C ARG A 152 6.06 1.20 5.49
N LEU A 153 7.03 0.33 5.24
CA LEU A 153 7.00 -1.10 5.59
C LEU A 153 8.02 -1.34 6.70
N ALA A 154 7.56 -1.64 7.92
CA ALA A 154 8.42 -1.85 9.08
C ALA A 154 8.22 -3.25 9.66
N MET A 155 9.29 -3.95 10.04
CA MET A 155 9.15 -5.27 10.68
C MET A 155 8.34 -5.14 11.98
N GLU A 156 7.39 -6.04 12.18
CA GLU A 156 6.55 -6.04 13.39
C GLU A 156 7.39 -6.22 14.66
N GLU A 157 8.40 -7.10 14.59
CA GLU A 157 9.28 -7.48 15.70
C GLU A 157 10.37 -6.42 15.98
N ASN A 158 10.74 -5.60 14.97
CA ASN A 158 11.69 -4.50 15.11
C ASN A 158 11.30 -3.30 14.23
N LYS A 159 10.58 -2.33 14.83
CA LYS A 159 10.04 -1.17 14.11
C LYS A 159 11.10 -0.16 13.64
N ASN A 160 12.34 -0.27 14.12
CA ASN A 160 13.45 0.56 13.64
C ASN A 160 13.95 0.09 12.26
N MET A 161 13.63 -1.15 11.87
CA MET A 161 13.93 -1.69 10.56
C MET A 161 12.75 -1.46 9.62
N TYR A 162 12.88 -0.45 8.77
CA TYR A 162 11.82 -0.10 7.82
C TYR A 162 12.35 0.37 6.47
N VAL A 163 11.49 0.23 5.46
CA VAL A 163 11.66 0.89 4.16
C VAL A 163 10.53 1.86 3.91
N ASP A 164 10.89 2.97 3.28
CA ASP A 164 9.93 3.90 2.70
C ASP A 164 9.80 3.58 1.21
N VAL A 165 8.56 3.48 0.74
CA VAL A 165 8.19 3.19 -0.65
C VAL A 165 7.41 4.38 -1.19
N LEU A 166 7.93 5.00 -2.24
CA LEU A 166 7.26 6.13 -2.89
C LEU A 166 6.15 5.65 -3.81
N LEU A 167 4.91 5.79 -3.38
CA LEU A 167 3.73 5.46 -4.16
C LEU A 167 3.31 6.68 -4.99
N ARG A 168 3.81 6.77 -6.23
CA ARG A 168 3.41 7.83 -7.15
C ARG A 168 1.99 7.63 -7.67
N ARG A 169 1.40 8.73 -8.14
CA ARG A 169 0.13 8.71 -8.86
C ARG A 169 0.22 7.75 -10.05
N ARG A 170 -0.80 6.88 -10.22
CA ARG A 170 -0.94 5.80 -11.21
C ARG A 170 0.00 4.60 -11.04
N SER A 171 0.70 4.49 -9.92
CA SER A 171 1.52 3.31 -9.64
C SER A 171 0.67 2.14 -9.11
N LEU A 172 1.16 0.93 -9.31
CA LEU A 172 0.68 -0.31 -8.69
C LEU A 172 1.72 -0.78 -7.68
N TYR A 173 1.32 -1.00 -6.44
CA TYR A 173 2.14 -1.72 -5.46
C TYR A 173 1.57 -3.11 -5.20
N ILE A 174 2.47 -4.07 -4.95
CA ILE A 174 2.11 -5.44 -4.58
C ILE A 174 2.89 -5.80 -3.31
N MET A 175 2.20 -6.36 -2.33
CA MET A 175 2.76 -6.92 -1.12
C MET A 175 2.34 -8.38 -1.01
N SER A 176 3.31 -9.27 -0.83
CA SER A 176 3.08 -10.71 -0.77
C SER A 176 4.03 -11.41 0.20
N GLY A 177 3.68 -12.64 0.57
CA GLY A 177 4.55 -13.49 1.39
C GLY A 177 4.94 -12.83 2.71
N LEU A 178 6.24 -12.84 3.04
CA LEU A 178 6.73 -12.35 4.33
C LEU A 178 6.37 -10.89 4.57
N VAL A 179 6.48 -10.03 3.55
CA VAL A 179 6.15 -8.60 3.65
C VAL A 179 4.69 -8.40 4.04
N ARG A 180 3.76 -9.18 3.48
CA ARG A 180 2.33 -9.09 3.84
C ARG A 180 2.06 -9.52 5.29
N TYR A 181 2.81 -10.47 5.83
CA TYR A 181 2.49 -11.12 7.12
C TYR A 181 3.32 -10.62 8.31
N LYS A 182 4.54 -10.14 8.07
CA LYS A 182 5.51 -9.79 9.13
C LYS A 182 5.92 -8.34 9.14
N PHE A 183 5.44 -7.56 8.17
CA PHE A 183 5.70 -6.13 8.12
C PHE A 183 4.40 -5.38 8.33
N THR A 184 4.44 -4.44 9.27
CA THR A 184 3.44 -3.39 9.32
C THR A 184 3.57 -2.53 8.07
N HIS A 185 2.44 -2.05 7.58
CA HIS A 185 2.39 -1.05 6.53
C HIS A 185 1.58 0.16 7.00
N GLU A 186 1.99 1.33 6.54
CA GLU A 186 1.35 2.60 6.85
C GLU A 186 1.46 3.58 5.69
N ILE A 187 0.60 4.59 5.68
CA ILE A 187 0.68 5.72 4.75
C ILE A 187 0.95 6.96 5.57
N LEU A 188 2.16 7.49 5.46
CA LEU A 188 2.68 8.55 6.32
C LEU A 188 1.84 9.82 6.21
N LYS A 189 1.53 10.47 7.35
CA LYS A 189 0.90 11.80 7.39
C LYS A 189 1.85 12.87 6.85
N ASP A 190 1.31 14.03 6.49
CA ASP A 190 2.05 15.11 5.82
C ASP A 190 3.34 15.52 6.54
N SER A 191 3.31 15.64 7.87
CA SER A 191 4.48 16.04 8.66
C SER A 191 5.61 15.01 8.74
N GLU A 192 5.36 13.77 8.31
CA GLU A 192 6.32 12.66 8.31
C GLU A 192 6.58 12.13 6.88
N SER A 193 5.88 12.67 5.87
CA SER A 193 5.97 12.18 4.50
C SER A 193 7.22 12.71 3.81
N PHE A 194 8.32 11.98 3.99
CA PHE A 194 9.60 12.24 3.33
C PHE A 194 10.06 11.01 2.56
N PHE A 195 10.70 11.25 1.42
CA PHE A 195 11.33 10.22 0.63
C PHE A 195 12.68 10.75 0.11
N ASN A 196 13.77 10.02 0.36
CA ASN A 196 15.14 10.48 0.09
C ASN A 196 15.46 11.87 0.67
N GLY A 197 14.97 12.16 1.88
CA GLY A 197 15.12 13.47 2.54
C GLY A 197 14.30 14.61 1.91
N MET A 198 13.56 14.33 0.84
CA MET A 198 12.68 15.31 0.20
C MET A 198 11.25 15.17 0.74
N PRO A 199 10.57 16.26 1.10
CA PRO A 199 9.18 16.19 1.49
C PRO A 199 8.33 15.74 0.30
N ILE A 200 7.37 14.85 0.57
CA ILE A 200 6.33 14.40 -0.36
C ILE A 200 4.99 14.96 0.15
N PRO A 201 4.56 16.15 -0.32
CA PRO A 201 3.36 16.78 0.19
C PRO A 201 2.13 15.88 0.01
N ARG A 202 1.36 15.71 1.08
CA ARG A 202 0.11 14.94 1.03
C ARG A 202 -1.01 15.79 0.43
N ASP A 203 -1.86 15.13 -0.33
CA ASP A 203 -3.15 15.66 -0.78
C ASP A 203 -4.19 14.51 -0.76
N ARG A 204 -5.39 14.77 -1.26
CA ARG A 204 -6.41 13.73 -1.46
C ARG A 204 -5.81 12.59 -2.28
N ARG A 205 -5.91 11.37 -1.75
CA ARG A 205 -5.39 10.15 -2.38
C ARG A 205 -6.48 9.11 -2.40
N ILE A 206 -6.73 8.50 -3.55
CA ILE A 206 -7.58 7.32 -3.64
C ILE A 206 -6.70 6.11 -3.92
N SER A 207 -6.98 4.98 -3.27
CA SER A 207 -6.42 3.69 -3.62
C SER A 207 -7.50 2.67 -3.96
N VAL A 208 -7.25 1.88 -5.00
CA VAL A 208 -8.08 0.76 -5.43
C VAL A 208 -7.31 -0.50 -5.14
N ILE A 209 -7.76 -1.26 -4.14
CA ILE A 209 -7.04 -2.38 -3.52
C ILE A 209 -7.77 -3.68 -3.79
N CYS A 210 -7.06 -4.62 -4.41
CA CYS A 210 -7.46 -6.01 -4.54
C CYS A 210 -6.68 -6.87 -3.55
N ARG A 211 -7.33 -7.90 -3.02
CA ARG A 211 -6.75 -8.90 -2.12
C ARG A 211 -7.12 -10.28 -2.63
N ASN A 212 -6.49 -11.34 -2.12
CA ASN A 212 -6.99 -12.71 -2.29
C ASN A 212 -7.67 -13.20 -1.01
N GLU A 213 -8.42 -14.29 -1.14
CA GLU A 213 -9.08 -14.93 -0.01
C GLU A 213 -8.05 -15.50 1.00
N PRO A 214 -8.35 -15.50 2.31
CA PRO A 214 -7.52 -16.11 3.35
C PRO A 214 -7.15 -17.56 3.05
N GLU A 215 -5.98 -18.03 3.50
CA GLU A 215 -5.65 -19.45 3.47
C GLU A 215 -6.65 -20.26 4.33
N GLU A 216 -6.94 -21.50 3.93
CA GLU A 216 -7.96 -22.35 4.57
C GLU A 216 -7.75 -22.51 6.08
N LYS A 217 -6.49 -22.61 6.53
CA LYS A 217 -6.12 -22.71 7.95
C LYS A 217 -6.57 -21.53 8.82
N TYR A 218 -6.90 -20.38 8.21
CA TYR A 218 -7.41 -19.19 8.91
C TYR A 218 -8.93 -19.04 8.83
N ARG A 219 -9.63 -19.87 8.04
CA ARG A 219 -11.09 -19.81 7.85
C ARG A 219 -11.87 -20.61 8.89
N THR A 220 -11.25 -21.57 9.57
CA THR A 220 -11.92 -22.59 10.42
C THR A 220 -12.21 -22.20 11.87
N ASN A 221 -12.13 -20.92 12.24
CA ASN A 221 -12.46 -20.45 13.60
C ASN A 221 -13.59 -19.40 13.62
N ILE A 222 -14.60 -19.57 12.78
CA ILE A 222 -15.86 -18.80 12.83
C ILE A 222 -16.98 -19.70 13.32
#